data_AF-F9ZPA9-F1
#
_entry.id   AF-F9ZPA9-F1
#
_cell.length_a   1.000
_cell.length_b   1.000
_cell.length_c   1.000
_cell.angle_alpha   90.00
_cell.angle_beta   90.00
_cell.angle_gamma   90.00
#
_symmetry.space_group_name_H-M   'P 1'
#
loop_
_entity.id
_entity.type
_entity.pdbx_description
1 polymer ?
#
loop_
_entity_poly.entity_id
_entity_poly.type
_entity_poly.pdbx_seq_one_letter_code
_entity_poly.pdbx_strand_id
1 'polypeptide(L)'
;MPTETSISFDSPELLWKVLTAKRWELLKVMVGAGPLALREIARRTGRAVKSVHMDVHALLDAGVIERRAAGFILPYDAVHVDFFLKAG
;
A
#
# COMPACT_ATOMS: atom_id res chain seq x y z
N MET A 1 17.92 2.00 -15.49
CA MET A 1 17.35 1.30 -14.31
C MET A 1 16.89 2.40 -13.38
N PRO A 2 15.61 2.51 -12.98
CA PRO A 2 15.22 3.56 -12.06
C PRO A 2 15.93 3.33 -10.73
N THR A 3 16.60 4.37 -10.23
CA THR A 3 17.37 4.42 -8.98
C THR A 3 16.46 4.53 -7.75
N GLU A 4 15.25 3.98 -7.84
CA GLU A 4 14.13 4.19 -6.92
C GLU A 4 13.98 2.98 -5.99
N THR A 5 13.58 3.22 -4.74
CA THR A 5 13.30 2.15 -3.78
C THR A 5 12.13 1.29 -4.28
N SER A 6 12.41 0.06 -4.71
CA SER A 6 11.41 -0.87 -5.24
C SER A 6 11.17 -2.03 -4.31
N ILE A 7 9.91 -2.47 -4.22
CA ILE A 7 9.53 -3.72 -3.54
C ILE A 7 9.32 -4.78 -4.63
N SER A 8 9.98 -5.92 -4.49
CA SER A 8 9.82 -7.07 -5.39
C SER A 8 9.16 -8.23 -4.65
N PHE A 9 8.40 -9.02 -5.39
CA PHE A 9 7.74 -10.22 -4.89
C PHE A 9 8.28 -11.43 -5.65
N ASP A 10 8.45 -12.57 -4.96
CA ASP A 10 8.96 -13.80 -5.57
C ASP A 10 8.02 -14.37 -6.64
N SER A 11 6.74 -13.99 -6.60
CA SER A 11 5.76 -14.37 -7.62
C SER A 11 4.61 -13.36 -7.76
N PRO A 12 3.93 -13.33 -8.92
CA PRO A 12 2.72 -12.52 -9.11
C PRO A 12 1.61 -12.84 -8.08
N GLU A 13 1.49 -14.09 -7.64
CA GLU A 13 0.48 -14.50 -6.66
C GLU A 13 0.72 -13.84 -5.30
N LEU A 14 1.99 -13.65 -4.91
CA LEU A 14 2.32 -12.91 -3.68
C LEU A 14 1.98 -11.43 -3.81
N LEU A 15 2.29 -10.83 -4.96
CA LEU A 15 1.88 -9.47 -5.27
C LEU A 15 0.36 -9.32 -5.15
N TRP A 16 -0.44 -10.23 -5.73
CA TRP A 16 -1.90 -10.18 -5.64
C TRP A 16 -2.46 -10.43 -4.25
N LYS A 17 -1.78 -11.23 -3.42
CA LYS A 17 -2.12 -11.37 -2.01
C LYS A 17 -1.90 -10.09 -1.22
N VAL A 18 -0.93 -9.26 -1.61
CA VAL A 18 -0.61 -7.99 -0.94
C VAL A 18 -1.41 -6.82 -1.53
N LEU A 19 -1.33 -6.57 -2.83
CA LEU A 19 -2.02 -5.49 -3.53
C LEU A 19 -3.40 -5.93 -4.05
N THR A 20 -4.31 -6.20 -3.11
CA THR A 20 -5.72 -6.42 -3.45
C THR A 20 -6.40 -5.10 -3.84
N ALA A 21 -7.52 -5.15 -4.57
CA ALA A 21 -8.29 -3.95 -4.94
C ALA A 21 -8.64 -3.07 -3.72
N LYS A 22 -8.99 -3.66 -2.58
CA LYS A 22 -9.31 -2.93 -1.35
C LYS A 22 -8.12 -2.17 -0.79
N ARG A 23 -6.91 -2.74 -0.88
CA ARG A 23 -5.68 -2.11 -0.42
C ARG A 23 -5.16 -1.08 -1.42
N TRP A 24 -5.40 -1.30 -2.71
CA TRP A 24 -5.18 -0.29 -3.73
C TRP A 24 -5.96 1.00 -3.45
N GLU A 25 -7.23 0.90 -3.03
CA GLU A 25 -8.00 2.09 -2.60
C GLU A 25 -7.38 2.81 -1.40
N LEU A 26 -6.73 2.10 -0.48
CA LEU A 26 -5.99 2.75 0.62
C LEU A 26 -4.80 3.54 0.07
N LEU A 27 -4.03 2.96 -0.86
CA LEU A 27 -2.87 3.62 -1.45
C LEU A 27 -3.26 4.91 -2.19
N LYS A 28 -4.37 4.89 -2.95
CA LYS A 28 -4.89 6.11 -3.63
C LYS A 28 -5.19 7.25 -2.66
N VAL A 29 -5.60 6.93 -1.44
CA VAL A 29 -5.94 7.92 -0.40
C VAL A 29 -4.69 8.42 0.34
N MET A 30 -3.65 7.58 0.41
CA MET A 30 -2.42 7.85 1.15
C MET A 30 -1.35 8.55 0.30
N VAL A 31 -1.34 8.34 -1.01
CA VAL A 31 -0.36 8.94 -1.92
C VAL A 31 -0.39 10.47 -1.84
N GLY A 32 0.77 11.09 -1.59
CA GLY A 32 0.93 12.54 -1.41
C GLY A 32 0.24 13.14 -0.18
N ALA A 33 -0.43 12.35 0.67
CA ALA A 33 -1.23 12.86 1.79
C ALA A 33 -0.42 13.09 3.08
N GLY A 34 0.84 12.64 3.14
CA GLY A 34 1.62 12.57 4.37
C GLY A 34 1.08 11.52 5.36
N PRO A 35 1.52 11.56 6.64
CA PRO A 35 1.04 10.62 7.66
C PRO A 35 -0.45 10.79 7.95
N LEU A 36 -1.21 9.68 7.89
CA LEU A 36 -2.64 9.63 8.18
C LEU A 36 -2.94 8.72 9.37
N ALA A 37 -3.78 9.18 10.29
CA ALA A 37 -4.34 8.34 11.33
C ALA A 37 -5.27 7.28 10.74
N LEU A 38 -5.38 6.10 11.38
CA LEU A 38 -6.21 5.00 10.90
C LEU A 38 -7.68 5.41 10.66
N ARG A 39 -8.22 6.27 11.53
CA ARG A 39 -9.60 6.80 11.40
C ARG A 39 -9.76 7.72 10.20
N GLU A 40 -8.72 8.46 9.84
CA GLU A 40 -8.75 9.34 8.68
C GLU A 40 -8.72 8.54 7.37
N ILE A 41 -7.91 7.47 7.32
CA ILE A 41 -7.92 6.52 6.19
C ILE A 41 -9.31 5.89 6.03
N ALA A 42 -9.92 5.46 7.14
CA ALA A 42 -11.28 4.91 7.14
C ALA A 42 -12.33 5.91 6.66
N ARG A 43 -12.27 7.16 7.12
CA ARG A 43 -13.17 8.23 6.69
C ARG A 43 -13.05 8.53 5.20
N ARG A 44 -11.82 8.66 4.69
CA ARG A 44 -11.56 8.97 3.27
C ARG A 44 -11.95 7.83 2.33
N THR A 45 -11.82 6.58 2.78
CA THR A 45 -12.21 5.40 2.01
C THR A 45 -13.69 5.05 2.14
N GLY A 46 -14.43 5.67 3.07
CA GLY A 46 -15.82 5.32 3.36
C GLY A 46 -16.00 3.93 3.97
N ARG A 47 -14.95 3.39 4.64
CA ARG A 47 -14.91 2.01 5.14
C ARG A 47 -14.89 1.97 6.67
N ALA A 48 -15.34 0.85 7.23
CA ALA A 48 -15.27 0.62 8.67
C ALA A 48 -13.80 0.51 9.14
N VAL A 49 -13.48 1.14 10.28
CA VAL A 49 -12.12 1.18 10.86
C VAL A 49 -11.51 -0.22 11.04
N LYS A 50 -12.30 -1.21 11.49
CA LYS A 50 -11.83 -2.60 11.67
C LYS A 50 -11.35 -3.22 10.36
N SER A 51 -12.03 -2.94 9.25
CA SER A 51 -11.62 -3.44 7.93
C SER A 51 -10.35 -2.74 7.45
N VAL A 52 -10.23 -1.44 7.71
CA VAL A 52 -9.03 -0.66 7.34
C VAL A 52 -7.83 -1.06 8.19
N HIS A 53 -8.02 -1.39 9.47
CA HIS A 53 -6.96 -1.90 10.34
C HIS A 53 -6.26 -3.12 9.73
N MET A 54 -7.03 -4.13 9.31
CA MET A 54 -6.48 -5.34 8.70
C MET A 54 -5.71 -5.05 7.40
N ASP A 55 -6.22 -4.15 6.57
CA ASP A 55 -5.60 -3.81 5.29
C ASP A 55 -4.32 -2.97 5.45
N VAL A 56 -4.33 -2.00 6.37
CA VAL A 56 -3.15 -1.20 6.70
C VAL A 56 -2.05 -2.07 7.27
N HIS A 57 -2.35 -2.99 8.18
CA HIS A 57 -1.34 -3.90 8.73
C HIS A 57 -0.77 -4.84 7.67
N ALA A 58 -1.59 -5.37 6.76
CA ALA A 58 -1.07 -6.20 5.67
C ALA A 58 -0.11 -5.42 4.74
N LEU A 59 -0.39 -4.14 4.48
CA LEU A 59 0.52 -3.29 3.70
C LEU A 59 1.79 -2.91 4.48
N LEU A 60 1.67 -2.73 5.80
CA LEU A 60 2.81 -2.45 6.69
C LEU A 60 3.75 -3.66 6.75
N ASP A 61 3.20 -4.87 6.94
CA ASP A 61 3.97 -6.11 7.02
C ASP A 61 4.67 -6.42 5.69
N ALA A 62 4.06 -6.01 4.56
CA ALA A 62 4.67 -6.11 3.24
C ALA A 62 5.67 -4.98 2.92
N GLY A 63 5.87 -4.02 3.82
CA GLY A 63 6.79 -2.89 3.64
C GLY A 63 6.32 -1.82 2.65
N VAL A 64 5.07 -1.89 2.17
CA VAL A 64 4.51 -0.94 1.20
C VAL A 64 4.23 0.42 1.83
N ILE A 65 3.81 0.41 3.10
CA ILE A 65 3.61 1.61 3.91
C ILE A 65 4.43 1.52 5.19
N GLU A 66 4.56 2.65 5.87
CA GLU A 66 5.29 2.73 7.12
C GLU A 66 4.44 3.31 8.24
N ARG A 67 4.80 3.00 9.48
CA ARG A 67 4.25 3.66 10.67
C ARG A 67 5.20 4.74 11.16
N ARG A 68 4.71 5.97 11.25
CA ARG A 68 5.38 7.12 11.83
C ARG A 68 4.62 7.59 13.08
N ALA A 69 5.19 8.51 13.85
CA ALA A 69 4.56 9.02 15.07
C ALA A 69 3.15 9.60 14.83
N ALA A 70 2.95 10.28 13.69
CA ALA A 70 1.69 10.91 13.32
C ALA A 70 0.67 9.98 12.63
N GLY A 71 1.03 8.72 12.32
CA GLY A 71 0.14 7.78 11.64
C GLY A 71 0.84 6.89 10.62
N PHE A 72 0.08 6.39 9.67
CA PHE A 72 0.56 5.57 8.56
C PHE A 72 0.85 6.44 7.35
N ILE A 73 1.95 6.18 6.65
CA ILE A 73 2.35 6.93 5.47
C ILE A 73 2.74 5.98 4.35
N LEU A 74 2.40 6.34 3.12
CA LEU A 74 3.06 5.80 1.94
C LEU A 74 4.30 6.66 1.71
N PRO A 75 5.54 6.16 1.91
CA PRO A 75 6.75 6.99 1.89
C PRO A 75 7.18 7.40 0.46
N TYR A 76 6.26 7.37 -0.49
CA TYR A 76 6.49 7.60 -1.91
C TYR A 76 5.39 8.50 -2.49
N ASP A 77 5.77 9.33 -3.46
CA ASP A 77 4.86 10.26 -4.13
C ASP A 77 4.06 9.61 -5.27
N ALA A 78 4.47 8.42 -5.71
CA ALA A 78 3.80 7.64 -6.75
C ALA A 78 3.89 6.14 -6.47
N VAL A 79 2.93 5.39 -7.00
CA VAL A 79 2.95 3.93 -7.01
C VAL A 79 2.90 3.48 -8.47
N HIS A 80 3.95 2.78 -8.90
CA HIS A 80 3.99 2.11 -10.19
C HIS A 80 3.97 0.59 -9.96
N VAL A 81 3.13 -0.11 -10.70
CA VAL A 81 3.05 -1.57 -10.67
C VAL A 81 3.23 -2.06 -12.10
N ASP A 82 4.21 -2.91 -12.32
CA ASP A 82 4.52 -3.51 -13.61
C ASP A 82 4.40 -5.04 -13.55
N PHE A 83 4.05 -5.65 -14.68
CA PHE A 83 3.93 -7.10 -14.83
C PHE A 83 4.73 -7.55 -16.04
N PHE A 84 5.74 -8.38 -15.78
CA PHE A 84 6.52 -8.99 -16.83
C PHE A 84 6.36 -10.50 -16.81
N LEU A 85 5.74 -11.04 -17.86
CA LEU A 85 5.67 -12.48 -18.10
C LEU A 85 6.50 -12.78 -19.35
N LYS A 86 7.63 -13.48 -19.16
CA LYS A 86 8.47 -13.94 -20.26
C LYS A 86 8.12 -15.38 -20.59
N ALA A 87 7.97 -15.68 -21.88
CA ALA A 87 8.01 -17.06 -22.35
C ALA A 87 9.40 -17.66 -22.02
N GLY A 88 9.42 -18.96 -21.74
CA GLY A 88 10.66 -19.74 -21.59
C GLY A 88 11.48 -19.73 -22.88
#